data_AF-A0A973JH41-F1
#
_entry.id   AF-A0A973JH41-F1
#
_cell.length_a   1.000
_cell.length_b   1.000
_cell.length_c   1.000
_cell.angle_alpha   90.00
_cell.angle_beta   90.00
_cell.angle_gamma   90.00
#
_symmetry.space_group_name_H-M   'P 1'
#
loop_
_entity.id
_entity.type
_entity.pdbx_description
1 polymer ?
#
loop_
_entity_poly.entity_id
_entity_poly.type
_entity_poly.pdbx_seq_one_letter_code
_entity_poly.pdbx_strand_id
1 'polypeptide(L)'
;MPFPPLRRRTSLVLALLGGLACYAAFPGLGWWAAAFLGIALLVLAMGRDSARWNALVGFVFGLAFFLPHITWIDGSVGTVPWVALSAVEAGFVAL
;
A
#
# COMPACT_ATOMS: atom_id res chain seq x y z
N MET A 1 10.36 16.44 -7.62
CA MET A 1 10.76 16.33 -6.20
C MET A 1 12.23 16.73 -6.06
N PRO A 2 12.65 17.37 -4.96
CA PRO A 2 14.03 17.87 -4.80
C PRO A 2 15.07 16.75 -4.57
N PHE A 3 14.63 15.51 -4.30
CA PHE A 3 15.52 14.38 -4.03
C PHE A 3 15.80 13.55 -5.30
N PRO A 4 17.02 12.99 -5.43
CA PRO A 4 17.32 12.07 -6.52
C PRO A 4 16.39 10.85 -6.46
N PRO A 5 16.01 10.29 -7.63
CA PRO A 5 15.07 9.20 -7.69
C PRO A 5 15.63 7.95 -7.01
N LEU A 6 14.88 7.40 -6.05
CA LEU A 6 15.26 6.17 -5.35
C LEU A 6 15.45 5.01 -6.32
N ARG A 7 16.29 4.03 -5.91
CA ARG A 7 16.38 2.75 -6.61
C ARG A 7 15.00 2.11 -6.64
N ARG A 8 14.63 1.49 -7.78
CA ARG A 8 13.32 0.85 -7.98
C ARG A 8 12.94 -0.11 -6.84
N ARG A 9 13.87 -0.96 -6.41
CA ARG A 9 13.65 -1.90 -5.29
C ARG A 9 13.34 -1.15 -3.99
N THR A 10 14.06 -0.08 -3.71
CA THR A 10 13.83 0.76 -2.52
C THR A 10 12.43 1.38 -2.55
N SER A 11 11.98 1.94 -3.68
CA SER A 11 10.60 2.45 -3.81
C SER A 11 9.55 1.38 -3.50
N LEU A 12 9.72 0.15 -4.00
CA LEU A 12 8.78 -0.95 -3.72
C LEU A 12 8.80 -1.38 -2.25
N VAL A 13 9.98 -1.43 -1.63
CA VAL A 13 10.10 -1.73 -0.19
C VAL A 13 9.42 -0.65 0.65
N LEU A 14 9.62 0.63 0.32
CA LEU A 14 8.95 1.74 1.01
C LEU A 14 7.44 1.69 0.83
N ALA A 15 6.95 1.33 -0.37
CA ALA A 15 5.53 1.16 -0.64
C ALA A 15 4.90 0.04 0.21
N LEU A 16 5.56 -1.12 0.24
CA LEU A 16 5.16 -2.28 1.03
C LEU A 16 5.10 -1.92 2.53
N LEU A 17 6.17 -1.34 3.06
CA LEU A 17 6.24 -0.91 4.46
C LEU A 17 5.22 0.19 4.77
N GLY A 18 4.97 1.10 3.82
CA GLY A 18 3.96 2.14 3.94
C GLY A 18 2.56 1.59 4.11
N GLY A 19 2.16 0.63 3.27
CA GLY A 19 0.84 0.00 3.34
C GLY A 19 0.65 -0.78 4.64
N LEU A 20 1.69 -1.51 5.09
CA LEU A 20 1.68 -2.22 6.37
C LEU A 20 1.61 -1.26 7.57
N ALA A 21 2.30 -0.11 7.51
CA ALA A 21 2.22 0.92 8.54
C ALA A 21 0.81 1.55 8.61
N CYS A 22 0.17 1.78 7.46
CA CYS A 22 -1.23 2.20 7.43
C CYS A 22 -2.17 1.12 7.99
N TYR A 23 -1.95 -0.16 7.69
CA TYR A 23 -2.71 -1.26 8.30
C TYR A 23 -2.59 -1.25 9.83
N ALA A 24 -1.38 -1.00 10.36
CA ALA A 24 -1.15 -0.93 11.80
C ALA A 24 -1.89 0.21 12.51
N ALA A 25 -2.33 1.24 11.77
CA ALA A 25 -3.11 2.33 12.32
C ALA A 25 -4.59 1.96 12.58
N PHE A 26 -5.07 0.84 12.04
CA PHE A 26 -6.46 0.40 12.20
C PHE A 26 -6.67 -0.43 13.48
N PRO A 27 -7.93 -0.63 13.92
CA PRO A 27 -8.26 -1.12 15.26
C PRO A 27 -7.61 -2.45 15.69
N GLY A 28 -7.14 -3.27 14.75
CA GLY A 28 -6.42 -4.50 15.08
C GLY A 28 -5.13 -4.25 15.89
N LEU A 29 -4.33 -3.25 15.49
CA LEU A 29 -3.11 -2.84 16.21
C LEU A 29 -3.28 -1.49 16.93
N GLY A 30 -4.08 -0.58 16.37
CA GLY A 30 -4.43 0.71 16.98
C GLY A 30 -3.29 1.72 17.04
N TRP A 31 -2.20 1.53 16.28
CA TRP A 31 -1.06 2.43 16.26
C TRP A 31 -1.33 3.63 15.37
N TRP A 32 -2.25 4.51 15.78
CA TRP A 32 -2.75 5.64 14.98
C TRP A 32 -1.64 6.48 14.33
N ALA A 33 -0.52 6.69 15.03
CA ALA A 33 0.61 7.47 14.52
C ALA A 33 1.32 6.80 13.31
N ALA A 34 1.19 5.49 13.16
CA ALA A 34 1.73 4.74 12.03
C ALA A 34 1.09 5.15 10.69
N ALA A 35 -0.11 5.76 10.70
CA ALA A 35 -0.72 6.32 9.49
C ALA A 35 0.16 7.43 8.88
N PHE A 36 0.69 8.34 9.70
CA PHE A 36 1.58 9.40 9.21
C PHE A 36 2.87 8.83 8.63
N LEU A 37 3.44 7.82 9.29
CA LEU A 37 4.60 7.10 8.78
C LEU A 37 4.27 6.44 7.43
N GLY A 38 3.16 5.73 7.34
CA GLY A 38 2.74 5.03 6.12
C GLY A 38 2.63 5.96 4.91
N ILE A 39 1.95 7.10 5.09
CA ILE A 39 1.82 8.12 4.04
C ILE A 39 3.17 8.77 3.71
N ALA A 40 4.02 9.06 4.70
CA ALA A 40 5.36 9.59 4.45
C ALA A 40 6.21 8.64 3.60
N LEU A 41 6.17 7.33 3.89
CA LEU A 41 6.87 6.31 3.10
C LEU A 41 6.34 6.23 1.66
N LEU A 42 5.02 6.33 1.45
CA LEU A 42 4.40 6.35 0.12
C LEU A 42 4.85 7.57 -0.69
N VAL A 43 4.82 8.77 -0.10
CA VAL A 43 5.29 10.00 -0.76
C VAL A 43 6.75 9.88 -1.18
N LEU A 44 7.62 9.35 -0.30
CA LEU A 44 9.02 9.10 -0.64
C LEU A 44 9.18 8.06 -1.77
N ALA A 45 8.36 7.00 -1.77
CA ALA A 45 8.40 5.95 -2.78
C ALA A 45 8.04 6.45 -4.19
N MET A 46 7.12 7.42 -4.28
CA MET A 46 6.59 8.02 -5.52
C MET A 46 7.49 9.10 -6.13
N GLY A 47 8.70 9.32 -5.60
CA GLY A 47 9.57 10.43 -6.05
C GLY A 47 10.13 10.34 -7.47
N ARG A 48 9.77 9.32 -8.25
CA ARG A 48 10.19 9.18 -9.66
C ARG A 48 9.19 9.87 -10.59
N ASP A 49 9.71 10.52 -11.62
CA ASP A 49 8.89 11.13 -12.68
C ASP A 49 8.43 10.07 -13.70
N SER A 50 7.48 9.22 -13.29
CA SER A 50 6.91 8.19 -14.15
C SER A 50 5.56 7.73 -13.62
N ALA A 51 4.48 8.10 -14.32
CA ALA A 51 3.12 7.71 -13.97
C ALA A 51 2.96 6.18 -13.87
N ARG A 52 3.47 5.43 -14.87
CA ARG A 52 3.40 3.95 -14.87
C ARG A 52 4.11 3.32 -13.68
N TRP A 53 5.26 3.88 -13.27
CA TRP A 53 6.00 3.37 -12.12
C TRP A 53 5.29 3.71 -10.81
N ASN A 54 4.77 4.93 -10.68
CA ASN A 54 4.07 5.35 -9.49
C ASN A 54 2.71 4.64 -9.32
N ALA A 55 2.08 4.22 -10.42
CA ALA A 55 0.94 3.32 -10.39
C ALA A 55 1.32 1.95 -9.78
N LEU A 56 2.44 1.35 -10.18
CA LEU A 56 2.92 0.11 -9.56
C LEU A 56 3.24 0.31 -8.06
N VAL A 57 3.84 1.44 -7.70
CA VAL A 57 4.13 1.79 -6.29
C VAL A 57 2.84 1.90 -5.48
N GLY A 58 1.84 2.62 -5.98
CA GLY A 58 0.52 2.74 -5.36
C GLY A 58 -0.19 1.39 -5.24
N PHE A 59 -0.11 0.55 -6.28
CA PHE A 59 -0.67 -0.80 -6.27
C PHE A 59 -0.04 -1.69 -5.18
N VAL A 60 1.30 -1.67 -5.05
CA VAL A 60 1.99 -2.45 -4.01
C VAL A 60 1.67 -1.94 -2.61
N PHE A 61 1.59 -0.62 -2.42
CA PHE A 61 1.13 -0.02 -1.15
C PHE A 61 -0.30 -0.45 -0.82
N GLY A 62 -1.22 -0.37 -1.79
CA GLY A 62 -2.61 -0.77 -1.65
C GLY A 62 -2.74 -2.25 -1.29
N LEU A 63 -2.05 -3.14 -2.01
CA LEU A 63 -2.07 -4.58 -1.69
C LEU A 63 -1.56 -4.87 -0.27
N ALA A 64 -0.48 -4.22 0.13
CA ALA A 64 0.08 -4.36 1.47
C ALA A 64 -0.89 -3.91 2.58
N PHE A 65 -1.78 -2.96 2.27
CA PHE A 65 -2.84 -2.53 3.16
C PHE A 65 -4.05 -3.48 3.12
N PHE A 66 -4.66 -3.67 1.95
CA PHE A 66 -5.95 -4.35 1.82
C PHE A 66 -5.90 -5.84 2.12
N LEU A 67 -4.87 -6.57 1.66
CA LEU A 67 -4.77 -8.02 1.90
C LEU A 67 -4.95 -8.37 3.39
N PRO A 68 -4.16 -7.84 4.34
CA PRO A 68 -4.35 -8.12 5.76
C PRO A 68 -5.59 -7.43 6.35
N HIS A 69 -6.01 -6.28 5.82
CA HIS A 69 -7.09 -5.47 6.38
C HIS A 69 -8.48 -6.10 6.20
N ILE A 70 -8.73 -6.69 5.03
CA ILE A 70 -10.03 -7.27 4.68
C ILE A 70 -10.03 -8.80 4.69
N THR A 71 -9.17 -9.42 5.49
CA THR A 71 -9.11 -10.89 5.66
C THR A 71 -10.43 -11.52 6.11
N TRP A 72 -11.29 -10.77 6.81
CA TRP A 72 -12.64 -11.22 7.20
C TRP A 72 -13.55 -11.56 6.00
N ILE A 73 -13.23 -11.04 4.81
CA ILE A 73 -13.96 -11.33 3.57
C ILE A 73 -13.71 -12.77 3.11
N ASP A 74 -12.51 -13.33 3.33
CA ASP A 74 -12.20 -14.72 3.00
C ASP A 74 -13.15 -15.69 3.72
N GLY A 75 -13.43 -15.45 5.00
CA GLY A 75 -14.40 -16.24 5.78
C GLY A 75 -15.86 -16.08 5.34
N SER A 76 -16.18 -15.04 4.55
CA SER A 76 -17.55 -14.73 4.11
C SER A 76 -17.85 -15.20 2.69
N VAL A 77 -16.89 -15.05 1.77
CA VAL A 77 -17.08 -15.30 0.33
C VAL A 77 -15.95 -16.13 -0.30
N GLY A 78 -14.94 -16.51 0.47
CA GLY A 78 -13.81 -17.33 0.02
C GLY A 78 -12.62 -16.55 -0.53
N THR A 79 -11.55 -17.29 -0.84
CA THR A 79 -10.23 -16.71 -1.14
C THR A 79 -10.21 -15.95 -2.45
N VAL A 80 -10.87 -16.47 -3.49
CA VAL A 80 -10.87 -15.82 -4.82
C VAL A 80 -11.52 -14.43 -4.77
N PRO A 81 -12.74 -14.26 -4.21
CA PRO A 81 -13.32 -12.93 -4.07
C PRO A 81 -12.53 -11.99 -3.15
N TRP A 82 -11.95 -12.48 -2.05
CA TRP A 82 -11.12 -11.66 -1.15
C TRP A 82 -9.87 -11.10 -1.85
N VAL A 83 -9.14 -11.95 -2.58
CA VAL A 83 -7.95 -11.52 -3.34
C VAL A 83 -8.34 -10.58 -4.48
N ALA A 84 -9.42 -10.88 -5.21
CA ALA A 84 -9.90 -10.03 -6.30
C ALA A 84 -10.29 -8.63 -5.80
N LEU A 85 -11.03 -8.55 -4.69
CA LEU A 85 -11.41 -7.28 -4.08
C LEU A 85 -10.19 -6.49 -3.61
N SER A 86 -9.26 -7.14 -2.90
CA SER A 86 -8.01 -6.51 -2.45
C SER A 86 -7.22 -5.93 -3.62
N ALA A 87 -7.18 -6.63 -4.76
CA ALA A 87 -6.50 -6.16 -5.97
C ALA A 87 -7.24 -4.98 -6.65
N VAL A 88 -8.58 -4.99 -6.67
CA VAL A 88 -9.38 -3.88 -7.22
C VAL A 88 -9.20 -2.62 -6.38
N GLU A 89 -9.27 -2.73 -5.05
CA GLU A 89 -9.05 -1.60 -4.13
C GLU A 89 -7.61 -1.08 -4.20
N ALA A 90 -6.61 -1.97 -4.30
CA ALA A 90 -5.23 -1.58 -4.55
C ALA A 90 -5.06 -0.89 -5.92
N GLY A 91 -5.81 -1.35 -6.93
CA GLY A 91 -5.89 -0.72 -8.25
C GLY A 91 -6.47 0.69 -8.19
N PHE A 92 -7.48 0.92 -7.35
CA PHE A 92 -8.02 2.26 -7.11
C PHE A 92 -6.97 3.19 -6.50
N VAL A 93 -6.16 2.70 -5.55
CA VAL A 93 -5.05 3.49 -4.97
C VAL A 93 -3.92 3.77 -5.98
N ALA A 94 -3.78 2.93 -7.01
CA ALA A 94 -2.76 3.06 -8.04
C ALA A 94 -3.08 4.10 -9.13
N LEU A 95 -4.33 4.53 -9.23
CA LEU A 95 -4.85 5.45 -10.26
C LEU A 95 -4.95 6.89 -9.74
#